data_AF-A0A8T7BEV3-F1
#
_entry.id   AF-A0A8T7BEV3-F1
#
_cell.length_a   1.000
_cell.length_b   1.000
_cell.length_c   1.000
_cell.angle_alpha   90.00
_cell.angle_beta   90.00
_cell.angle_gamma   90.00
#
_symmetry.space_group_name_H-M   'P 1'
#
loop_
_entity.id
_entity.type
_entity.pdbx_description
1 polymer ?
#
loop_
_entity_poly.entity_id
_entity_poly.type
_entity_poly.pdbx_seq_one_letter_code
_entity_poly.pdbx_strand_id
1 'polypeptide(L)'
;MRIYILFATLIFNSGWLLAAEGEMPYEFTADLSNQEALQRGARTFVNYCLTCHSASYMRYNRMGEDLGIPDDILLENFMFGTDKIGDTMNIAMSAESGEKYFGIAPPDLSVTARARGAEWLYNYFMTFYLDPSKPTGVNNLVFKDVAMPHVLWELQGWQQAVYHEETGE
;
A
#
# COMPACT_ATOMS: atom_id res chain seq x y z
N MET A 1 -34.08 57.92 16.79
CA MET A 1 -33.73 56.49 17.02
C MET A 1 -33.42 55.87 15.67
N ARG A 2 -32.14 55.72 15.33
CA ARG A 2 -31.66 55.11 14.07
C ARG A 2 -30.75 53.95 14.47
N ILE A 3 -31.23 52.72 14.24
CA ILE A 3 -30.48 51.49 14.48
C ILE A 3 -29.68 51.21 13.20
N TYR A 4 -28.36 51.15 13.33
CA TYR A 4 -27.47 50.68 12.27
C TYR A 4 -27.18 49.20 12.51
N ILE A 5 -27.58 48.35 11.57
CA ILE A 5 -27.28 46.91 11.57
C ILE A 5 -25.97 46.73 10.80
N LEU A 6 -24.90 46.34 11.52
CA LEU A 6 -23.62 45.94 10.95
C LEU A 6 -23.75 44.49 10.44
N PHE A 7 -23.71 44.31 9.12
CA PHE A 7 -23.56 43.00 8.49
C PHE A 7 -22.08 42.60 8.52
N ALA A 8 -21.71 41.66 9.40
CA ALA A 8 -20.40 41.03 9.37
C ALA A 8 -20.43 39.88 8.34
N THR A 9 -19.84 40.10 7.17
CA THR A 9 -19.65 39.05 6.16
C THR A 9 -18.54 38.11 6.60
N LEU A 10 -18.90 36.90 7.05
CA LEU A 10 -17.98 35.80 7.25
C LEU A 10 -17.41 35.38 5.89
N ILE A 11 -16.14 35.68 5.64
CA ILE A 11 -15.41 35.15 4.49
C ILE A 11 -15.05 33.70 4.84
N PHE A 12 -15.85 32.77 4.33
CA PHE A 12 -15.53 31.34 4.33
C PHE A 12 -14.31 31.14 3.43
N ASN A 13 -13.11 31.14 4.00
CA ASN A 13 -11.92 30.62 3.33
C ASN A 13 -12.10 29.10 3.22
N SER A 14 -12.64 28.65 2.09
CA SER A 14 -12.50 27.26 1.65
C SER A 14 -11.03 27.01 1.31
N GLY A 15 -10.22 26.80 2.35
CA GLY A 15 -8.89 26.24 2.18
C GLY A 15 -9.06 24.90 1.48
N TRP A 16 -8.48 24.80 0.28
CA TRP A 16 -8.35 23.54 -0.41
C TRP A 16 -7.49 22.64 0.46
N LEU A 17 -8.13 21.73 1.21
CA LEU A 17 -7.47 20.58 1.77
C LEU A 17 -7.05 19.71 0.59
N LEU A 18 -5.87 19.99 0.03
CA LEU A 18 -5.17 19.01 -0.79
C LEU A 18 -4.93 17.82 0.12
N ALA A 19 -5.48 16.66 -0.24
CA ALA A 19 -5.09 15.41 0.38
C ALA A 19 -3.57 15.30 0.21
N ALA A 20 -2.83 15.35 1.30
CA ALA A 20 -1.38 15.27 1.29
C ALA A 20 -0.97 13.82 1.00
N GLU A 21 -1.13 13.37 -0.24
CA GLU A 21 -0.33 12.28 -0.76
C GLU A 21 1.08 12.86 -0.95
N GLY A 22 2.06 12.24 -0.30
CA GLY A 22 3.42 12.73 -0.35
C GLY A 22 4.05 12.55 -1.73
N GLU A 23 5.30 12.95 -1.86
CA GLU A 23 5.97 13.00 -3.16
C GLU A 23 6.06 11.61 -3.82
N MET A 24 5.71 11.55 -5.10
CA MET A 24 5.82 10.36 -5.95
C MET A 24 6.92 10.60 -7.00
N PRO A 25 8.19 10.37 -6.66
CA PRO A 25 9.33 10.72 -7.52
C PRO A 25 9.50 9.79 -8.74
N TYR A 26 8.77 8.68 -8.80
CA TYR A 26 8.87 7.70 -9.89
C TYR A 26 7.62 7.70 -10.76
N GLU A 27 7.81 7.82 -12.07
CA GLU A 27 6.77 7.55 -13.06
C GLU A 27 6.64 6.04 -13.26
N PHE A 28 5.43 5.48 -13.15
CA PHE A 28 5.22 4.06 -13.36
C PHE A 28 3.87 3.72 -14.01
N THR A 29 3.92 2.90 -15.06
CA THR A 29 2.72 2.34 -15.69
C THR A 29 2.80 0.81 -15.68
N ALA A 30 1.76 0.16 -15.16
CA ALA A 30 1.67 -1.29 -15.17
C ALA A 30 1.31 -1.82 -16.57
N ASP A 31 2.11 -2.74 -17.10
CA ASP A 31 1.79 -3.51 -18.30
C ASP A 31 1.02 -4.78 -17.91
N LEU A 32 -0.30 -4.74 -18.08
CA LEU A 32 -1.19 -5.87 -17.79
C LEU A 32 -1.15 -6.98 -18.85
N SER A 33 -0.38 -6.80 -19.93
CA SER A 33 -0.18 -7.84 -20.95
C SER A 33 1.07 -8.69 -20.69
N ASN A 34 1.96 -8.24 -19.79
CA ASN A 34 3.20 -8.94 -19.45
C ASN A 34 2.94 -10.03 -18.40
N GLN A 35 2.63 -11.23 -18.86
CA GLN A 35 2.28 -12.35 -17.98
C GLN A 35 3.39 -12.73 -17.01
N GLU A 36 4.64 -12.70 -17.43
CA GLU A 36 5.77 -13.04 -16.56
C GLU A 36 5.91 -12.02 -15.42
N ALA A 37 5.66 -10.73 -15.69
CA ALA A 37 5.63 -9.70 -14.66
C ALA A 37 4.48 -9.90 -13.68
N LEU A 38 3.28 -10.24 -14.18
CA LEU A 38 2.12 -10.51 -13.33
C LEU A 38 2.31 -11.75 -12.45
N GLN A 39 2.87 -12.83 -12.99
CA GLN A 39 3.22 -14.04 -12.24
C GLN A 39 4.27 -13.75 -11.14
N ARG A 40 5.30 -12.95 -11.45
CA ARG A 40 6.26 -12.48 -10.43
C ARG A 40 5.58 -11.63 -9.36
N GLY A 41 4.66 -10.75 -9.77
CA GLY A 41 3.86 -9.93 -8.85
C GLY A 41 3.00 -10.77 -7.91
N ALA A 42 2.32 -11.79 -8.43
CA ALA A 42 1.55 -12.75 -7.63
C ALA A 42 2.44 -13.49 -6.62
N ARG A 43 3.63 -13.94 -7.06
CA ARG A 43 4.60 -14.58 -6.18
C ARG A 43 5.05 -13.63 -5.07
N THR A 44 5.39 -12.38 -5.39
CA THR A 44 5.78 -11.38 -4.40
C THR A 44 4.64 -11.12 -3.40
N PHE A 45 3.41 -10.94 -3.89
CA PHE A 45 2.24 -10.70 -3.03
C PHE A 45 2.02 -11.84 -2.04
N VAL A 46 2.02 -13.09 -2.49
CA VAL A 46 1.81 -14.23 -1.60
C VAL A 46 2.93 -14.35 -0.57
N ASN A 47 4.19 -14.17 -0.97
CA ASN A 47 5.33 -14.39 -0.08
C ASN A 47 5.59 -13.25 0.91
N TYR A 48 5.26 -12.00 0.56
CA TYR A 48 5.59 -10.83 1.38
C TYR A 48 4.36 -10.11 1.97
N CYS A 49 3.19 -10.23 1.34
CA CYS A 49 2.02 -9.43 1.70
C CYS A 49 0.92 -10.28 2.35
N LEU A 50 0.66 -11.48 1.82
CA LEU A 50 -0.45 -12.35 2.21
C LEU A 50 -0.30 -13.00 3.61
N THR A 51 0.70 -12.59 4.40
CA THR A 51 0.74 -12.92 5.83
C THR A 51 0.01 -11.87 6.68
N CYS A 52 0.03 -10.60 6.27
CA CYS A 52 -0.54 -9.48 7.02
C CYS A 52 -1.78 -8.89 6.34
N HIS A 53 -1.86 -8.98 5.01
CA HIS A 53 -2.94 -8.40 4.23
C HIS A 53 -3.73 -9.49 3.52
N SER A 54 -5.06 -9.47 3.65
CA SER A 54 -5.92 -10.31 2.82
C SER A 54 -6.13 -9.70 1.43
N ALA A 55 -6.50 -10.55 0.49
CA ALA A 55 -7.21 -10.16 -0.73
C ALA A 55 -8.52 -10.97 -0.78
N SER A 56 -9.41 -10.67 0.16
CA SER A 56 -10.62 -11.46 0.45
C SER A 56 -11.61 -11.57 -0.70
N TYR A 57 -11.52 -10.72 -1.73
CA TYR A 57 -12.34 -10.84 -2.95
C TYR A 57 -11.64 -11.57 -4.10
N MET A 58 -10.39 -11.99 -3.92
CA MET A 58 -9.63 -12.77 -4.90
C MET A 58 -9.62 -14.25 -4.53
N ARG A 59 -9.91 -15.11 -5.51
CA ARG A 59 -9.79 -16.58 -5.39
C ARG A 59 -8.53 -17.07 -6.08
N TYR A 60 -7.90 -18.11 -5.53
CA TYR A 60 -6.66 -18.66 -6.09
C TYR A 60 -6.84 -19.19 -7.52
N ASN A 61 -7.91 -19.94 -7.78
CA ASN A 61 -8.19 -20.48 -9.11
C ASN A 61 -8.37 -19.37 -10.16
N ARG A 62 -9.01 -18.25 -9.78
CA ARG A 62 -9.21 -17.13 -10.70
C ARG A 62 -7.89 -16.45 -11.04
N MET A 63 -7.03 -16.24 -10.03
CA MET A 63 -5.67 -15.75 -10.26
C MET A 63 -4.88 -16.70 -11.17
N GLY A 64 -4.95 -18.01 -10.94
CA GLY A 64 -4.26 -19.00 -11.78
C GLY A 64 -4.72 -18.96 -13.22
N GLU A 65 -6.03 -18.94 -13.46
CA GLU A 65 -6.63 -18.84 -14.79
C GLU A 65 -6.17 -17.55 -15.51
N ASP A 66 -6.27 -16.39 -14.85
CA ASP A 66 -5.92 -15.09 -15.44
C ASP A 66 -4.41 -14.98 -15.75
N LEU A 67 -3.57 -15.64 -14.95
CA LEU A 67 -2.10 -15.60 -15.07
C LEU A 67 -1.50 -16.80 -15.79
N GLY A 68 -2.32 -17.75 -16.26
CA GLY A 68 -1.85 -18.99 -16.87
C GLY A 68 -0.99 -19.86 -15.96
N ILE A 69 -1.26 -19.85 -14.65
CA ILE A 69 -0.57 -20.69 -13.64
C ILE A 69 -1.39 -21.97 -13.45
N PRO A 70 -0.83 -23.15 -13.75
CA PRO A 70 -1.50 -24.44 -13.52
C PRO A 70 -1.87 -24.67 -12.04
N ASP A 71 -2.96 -25.41 -11.81
CA ASP A 71 -3.50 -25.66 -10.46
C ASP A 71 -2.50 -26.38 -9.53
N ASP A 72 -1.68 -27.29 -10.06
CA ASP A 72 -0.63 -27.98 -9.31
C ASP A 72 0.44 -26.99 -8.82
N ILE A 73 0.85 -26.05 -9.68
CA ILE A 73 1.80 -24.98 -9.32
C ILE A 73 1.19 -24.03 -8.29
N LEU A 74 -0.11 -23.69 -8.41
CA LEU A 74 -0.81 -22.89 -7.41
C LEU A 74 -0.79 -23.54 -6.03
N LEU A 75 -1.17 -24.83 -5.97
CA LEU A 75 -1.24 -25.59 -4.73
C LEU A 75 0.15 -25.70 -4.08
N GLU A 76 1.18 -25.97 -4.87
CA GLU A 76 2.54 -26.17 -4.34
C GLU A 76 3.21 -24.85 -3.91
N ASN A 77 2.97 -23.73 -4.62
CA ASN A 77 3.80 -22.53 -4.49
C ASN A 77 3.07 -21.27 -4.02
N PHE A 78 1.74 -21.25 -4.01
CA PHE A 78 0.96 -20.06 -3.68
C PHE A 78 -0.02 -20.26 -2.52
N MET A 79 -0.45 -21.49 -2.25
CA MET A 79 -1.55 -21.78 -1.33
C MET A 79 -1.05 -22.37 0.00
N PHE A 80 -0.33 -21.58 0.79
CA PHE A 80 0.26 -22.06 2.05
C PHE A 80 -0.74 -22.22 3.22
N GLY A 81 -1.95 -21.67 3.08
CA GLY A 81 -2.97 -21.64 4.15
C GLY A 81 -4.29 -22.35 3.83
N THR A 82 -4.41 -22.98 2.66
CA THR A 82 -5.61 -23.72 2.24
C THR A 82 -5.27 -24.72 1.13
N ASP A 83 -6.03 -25.82 1.04
CA ASP A 83 -5.89 -26.83 -0.01
C ASP A 83 -6.95 -26.70 -1.12
N LYS A 84 -7.86 -25.72 -1.02
CA LYS A 84 -8.97 -25.55 -1.96
C LYS A 84 -8.72 -24.37 -2.89
N ILE A 85 -8.52 -24.64 -4.18
CA ILE A 85 -8.23 -23.61 -5.18
C ILE A 85 -9.36 -22.56 -5.31
N GLY A 86 -10.59 -22.94 -4.94
CA GLY A 86 -11.72 -22.03 -4.94
C GLY A 86 -11.76 -21.08 -3.74
N ASP A 87 -10.93 -21.27 -2.72
CA ASP A 87 -10.92 -20.39 -1.54
C ASP A 87 -10.36 -19.00 -1.89
N THR A 88 -10.77 -18.03 -1.07
CA THR A 88 -10.27 -16.66 -1.16
C THR A 88 -8.95 -16.50 -0.41
N MET A 89 -8.17 -15.48 -0.78
CA MET A 89 -6.88 -15.16 -0.17
C MET A 89 -7.06 -14.47 1.19
N ASN A 90 -7.46 -15.24 2.20
CA ASN A 90 -7.59 -14.80 3.59
C ASN A 90 -6.31 -15.08 4.39
N ILE A 91 -6.18 -14.40 5.52
CA ILE A 91 -5.05 -14.53 6.45
C ILE A 91 -5.53 -14.99 7.82
N ALA A 92 -4.60 -15.51 8.62
CA ALA A 92 -4.88 -15.91 10.01
C ALA A 92 -4.88 -14.73 11.00
N MET A 93 -4.29 -13.58 10.62
CA MET A 93 -4.19 -12.42 11.49
C MET A 93 -5.55 -11.78 11.73
N SER A 94 -5.91 -11.58 13.00
CA SER A 94 -7.10 -10.81 13.37
C SER A 94 -6.82 -9.30 13.39
N ALA A 95 -7.87 -8.48 13.23
CA ALA A 95 -7.75 -7.03 13.34
C ALA A 95 -7.15 -6.59 14.69
N GLU A 96 -7.59 -7.20 15.80
CA GLU A 96 -7.05 -6.96 17.14
C GLU A 96 -5.54 -7.25 17.23
N SER A 97 -5.08 -8.36 16.62
CA SER A 97 -3.65 -8.67 16.56
C SER A 97 -2.90 -7.63 15.74
N GLY A 98 -3.46 -7.23 14.59
CA GLY A 98 -2.89 -6.19 13.75
C GLY A 98 -2.72 -4.85 14.49
N GLU A 99 -3.76 -4.38 15.16
CA GLU A 99 -3.71 -3.17 15.99
C GLU A 99 -2.69 -3.28 17.12
N LYS A 100 -2.63 -4.44 17.79
CA LYS A 100 -1.66 -4.67 18.88
C LYS A 100 -0.21 -4.62 18.42
N TYR A 101 0.11 -5.18 17.24
CA TYR A 101 1.49 -5.29 16.78
C TYR A 101 1.94 -4.10 15.91
N PHE A 102 1.03 -3.49 15.16
CA PHE A 102 1.36 -2.43 14.20
C PHE A 102 0.71 -1.08 14.54
N GLY A 103 -0.11 -0.99 15.58
CA GLY A 103 -0.86 0.21 15.95
C GLY A 103 -2.13 0.44 15.12
N ILE A 104 -2.30 -0.31 14.02
CA ILE A 104 -3.49 -0.30 13.17
C ILE A 104 -3.64 -1.67 12.51
N ALA A 105 -4.89 -2.10 12.29
CA ALA A 105 -5.15 -3.31 11.52
C ALA A 105 -4.69 -3.13 10.05
N PRO A 106 -3.86 -4.04 9.51
CA PRO A 106 -3.52 -4.03 8.10
C PRO A 106 -4.79 -4.11 7.23
N PRO A 107 -4.95 -3.25 6.21
CA PRO A 107 -6.13 -3.26 5.35
C PRO A 107 -6.16 -4.48 4.42
N ASP A 108 -7.37 -4.88 4.01
CA ASP A 108 -7.55 -5.77 2.86
C ASP A 108 -7.12 -5.06 1.56
N LEU A 109 -6.44 -5.79 0.68
CA LEU A 109 -5.83 -5.24 -0.52
C LEU A 109 -6.57 -5.57 -1.82
N SER A 110 -7.74 -6.21 -1.77
CA SER A 110 -8.46 -6.72 -2.94
C SER A 110 -8.70 -5.66 -4.03
N VAL A 111 -8.85 -4.39 -3.63
CA VAL A 111 -9.15 -3.27 -4.55
C VAL A 111 -8.18 -2.11 -4.43
N THR A 112 -7.06 -2.26 -3.71
CA THR A 112 -6.12 -1.16 -3.46
C THR A 112 -5.52 -0.60 -4.75
N ALA A 113 -5.14 -1.47 -5.69
CA ALA A 113 -4.62 -1.02 -6.99
C ALA A 113 -5.65 -0.20 -7.79
N ARG A 114 -6.94 -0.50 -7.66
CA ARG A 114 -8.02 0.29 -8.29
C ARG A 114 -8.26 1.61 -7.56
N ALA A 115 -8.16 1.61 -6.24
CA ALA A 115 -8.43 2.79 -5.42
C ALA A 115 -7.31 3.84 -5.49
N ARG A 116 -6.05 3.40 -5.56
CA ARG A 116 -4.87 4.28 -5.49
C ARG A 116 -4.07 4.37 -6.79
N GLY A 117 -4.22 3.39 -7.69
CA GLY A 117 -3.43 3.31 -8.92
C GLY A 117 -2.12 2.53 -8.75
N ALA A 118 -1.60 2.02 -9.88
CA ALA A 118 -0.37 1.22 -9.89
C ALA A 118 0.88 2.07 -9.61
N GLU A 119 0.90 3.32 -10.07
CA GLU A 119 1.97 4.27 -9.81
C GLU A 119 2.11 4.60 -8.33
N TRP A 120 0.99 4.82 -7.64
CA TRP A 120 0.97 5.03 -6.20
C TRP A 120 1.56 3.83 -5.46
N LEU A 121 1.18 2.60 -5.84
CA LEU A 121 1.73 1.38 -5.25
C LEU A 121 3.23 1.28 -5.51
N TYR A 122 3.67 1.55 -6.73
CA TYR A 122 5.09 1.54 -7.08
C TYR A 122 5.89 2.51 -6.22
N ASN A 123 5.47 3.78 -6.15
CA ASN A 123 6.12 4.77 -5.31
C ASN A 123 6.07 4.38 -3.83
N TYR A 124 4.92 3.93 -3.31
CA TYR A 124 4.80 3.48 -1.93
C TYR A 124 5.84 2.42 -1.58
N PHE A 125 6.12 1.45 -2.46
CA PHE A 125 7.16 0.46 -2.18
C PHE A 125 8.59 1.00 -2.38
N MET A 126 8.80 1.88 -3.36
CA MET A 126 10.13 2.37 -3.71
C MET A 126 10.64 3.48 -2.78
N THR A 127 9.78 4.11 -1.98
CA THR A 127 10.13 5.27 -1.16
C THR A 127 10.15 5.01 0.35
N PHE A 128 10.34 3.77 0.79
CA PHE A 128 10.67 3.49 2.18
C PHE A 128 12.07 4.00 2.52
N TYR A 129 12.24 4.63 3.69
CA TYR A 129 13.54 5.10 4.16
C TYR A 129 13.69 4.92 5.67
N LEU A 130 14.93 4.80 6.14
CA LEU A 130 15.26 4.67 7.56
C LEU A 130 14.86 5.93 8.34
N ASP A 131 14.10 5.72 9.41
CA ASP A 131 13.70 6.75 10.37
C ASP A 131 13.65 6.13 11.78
N PRO A 132 14.74 6.22 12.57
CA PRO A 132 14.81 5.65 13.91
C PRO A 132 13.80 6.23 14.90
N SER A 133 13.11 7.33 14.56
CA SER A 133 12.05 7.88 15.40
C SER A 133 10.73 7.09 15.30
N LYS A 134 10.59 6.22 14.28
CA LYS A 134 9.39 5.42 14.05
C LYS A 134 9.45 4.07 14.76
N PRO A 135 8.31 3.50 15.19
CA PRO A 135 8.28 2.19 15.83
C PRO A 135 8.88 1.06 14.98
N THR A 136 8.71 1.12 13.66
CA THR A 136 9.26 0.15 12.70
C THR A 136 10.66 0.50 12.20
N GLY A 137 11.24 1.62 12.67
CA GLY A 137 12.55 2.12 12.22
C GLY A 137 12.57 2.68 10.80
N VAL A 138 11.42 2.79 10.14
CA VAL A 138 11.28 3.33 8.78
C VAL A 138 10.09 4.27 8.66
N ASN A 139 10.13 5.11 7.63
CA ASN A 139 9.02 5.94 7.19
C ASN A 139 8.91 5.90 5.64
N ASN A 140 7.96 6.61 5.06
CA ASN A 140 7.69 6.58 3.63
C ASN A 140 7.37 7.98 3.07
N LEU A 141 7.86 8.28 1.86
CA LEU A 141 7.62 9.58 1.22
C LEU A 141 6.16 9.76 0.80
N VAL A 142 5.54 8.75 0.19
CA VAL A 142 4.14 8.79 -0.30
C VAL A 142 3.14 8.78 0.85
N PHE A 143 3.39 7.93 1.86
CA PHE A 143 2.51 7.75 3.00
C PHE A 143 3.24 8.02 4.31
N LYS A 144 3.25 9.29 4.70
CA LYS A 144 3.91 9.75 5.91
C LYS A 144 3.37 9.03 7.16
N ASP A 145 4.30 8.72 8.07
CA ASP A 145 4.03 8.05 9.34
C ASP A 145 3.41 6.66 9.16
N VAL A 146 3.87 5.96 8.11
CA VAL A 146 3.45 4.59 7.79
C VAL A 146 3.67 3.63 8.96
N ALA A 147 2.63 2.85 9.26
CA ALA A 147 2.70 1.79 10.26
C ALA A 147 3.36 0.51 9.71
N MET A 148 3.31 0.30 8.39
CA MET A 148 3.87 -0.86 7.73
C MET A 148 5.40 -0.88 7.84
N PRO A 149 6.03 -1.99 8.26
CA PRO A 149 7.47 -2.15 8.15
C PRO A 149 7.90 -2.23 6.67
N HIS A 150 9.17 -1.99 6.38
CA HIS A 150 9.70 -2.13 5.02
C HIS A 150 9.86 -3.62 4.67
N VAL A 151 8.81 -4.29 4.21
CA VAL A 151 8.80 -5.75 3.98
C VAL A 151 9.68 -6.21 2.82
N LEU A 152 10.10 -5.30 1.92
CA LEU A 152 10.94 -5.61 0.76
C LEU A 152 12.42 -5.19 0.94
N TRP A 153 12.85 -4.88 2.17
CA TRP A 153 14.18 -4.38 2.46
C TRP A 153 15.31 -5.31 2.00
N GLU A 154 15.09 -6.63 2.00
CA GLU A 154 16.10 -7.60 1.51
C GLU A 154 16.30 -7.53 -0.01
N LEU A 155 15.29 -7.06 -0.74
CA LEU A 155 15.33 -6.93 -2.20
C LEU A 155 15.86 -5.56 -2.63
N GLN A 156 15.46 -4.50 -1.91
CA GLN A 156 15.81 -3.12 -2.25
C GLN A 156 17.08 -2.63 -1.55
N GLY A 157 17.41 -3.19 -0.39
CA GLY A 157 18.36 -2.62 0.56
C GLY A 157 17.78 -1.46 1.35
N TRP A 158 18.41 -1.13 2.48
CA TRP A 158 18.00 -0.01 3.32
C TRP A 158 18.31 1.33 2.63
N GLN A 159 17.28 2.15 2.47
CA GLN A 159 17.42 3.50 1.93
C GLN A 159 17.53 4.53 3.06
N GLN A 160 18.29 5.59 2.82
CA GLN A 160 18.42 6.73 3.74
C GLN A 160 17.95 8.00 3.03
N ALA A 161 17.08 8.77 3.69
CA ALA A 161 16.65 10.06 3.17
C ALA A 161 17.83 11.06 3.18
N VAL A 162 18.06 11.70 2.03
CA VAL A 162 19.03 12.79 1.87
C VAL A 162 18.23 14.08 1.75
N TYR A 163 18.44 15.00 2.69
CA TYR A 163 17.76 16.28 2.71
C TYR A 163 18.70 17.36 2.18
N HIS A 164 18.19 18.20 1.27
CA HIS A 164 18.86 19.39 0.79
C HIS A 164 18.09 20.62 1.29
N GLU A 165 18.78 21.56 1.93
CA GLU A 165 18.19 22.85 2.30
C GLU A 165 18.30 23.79 1.09
N GLU A 166 17.17 24.12 0.49
CA GLU A 166 17.11 25.21 -0.50
C GLU A 166 16.91 26.53 0.24
N THR A 167 17.95 27.37 0.24
CA THR A 167 17.82 28.77 0.67
C THR A 167 17.30 29.57 -0.51
N GLY A 168 16.03 29.95 -0.48
CA GLY A 168 15.43 30.78 -1.52
C GLY A 168 16.10 32.16 -1.55
N GLU A 169 16.67 32.51 -2.71
CA GLU A 169 17.01 33.90 -3.09
C GLU A 169 15.79 34.63 -3.66
#